data_AF-A0A150FYH2-F1
#
_entry.id   AF-A0A150FYH2-F1
#
_cell.length_a   1.000
_cell.length_b   1.000
_cell.length_c   1.000
_cell.angle_alpha   90.00
_cell.angle_beta   90.00
_cell.angle_gamma   90.00
#
_symmetry.space_group_name_H-M   'P 1'
#
loop_
_entity.id
_entity.type
_entity.pdbx_description
1 polymer ?
#
loop_
_entity_poly.entity_id
_entity_poly.type
_entity_poly.pdbx_seq_one_letter_code
_entity_poly.pdbx_strand_id
1 'polypeptide(L)'
;MNQAKNALVLLRSPGTQAAMQQLMASSSFGAQQFRHIGGDKVPEFWGRPSQYTEGTNFLGTPKNHLDLINKRPLSPDVFDIDHKSPHYKFPLGALSSIVNRVTGVAMSVGFAGAGVLALRGGLDPVVSAMSGSLLLGFPAKFLLSYCLIYHYAGALRHFTWDHHKIGNNADRTSLMELPKVELSSKLLLGGSAALALICALL
;
A
#
# COMPACT_ATOMS: atom_id res chain seq x y z
N MET A 1 -42.75 1.88 16.80
CA MET A 1 -42.27 0.61 17.42
C MET A 1 -41.96 -0.51 16.43
N ASN A 2 -42.63 -0.62 15.27
CA ASN A 2 -42.40 -1.73 14.31
C ASN A 2 -41.08 -1.64 13.52
N GLN A 3 -40.59 -0.43 13.19
CA GLN A 3 -39.34 -0.29 12.44
C GLN A 3 -38.09 -0.69 13.24
N ALA A 4 -38.05 -0.39 14.55
CA ALA A 4 -36.95 -0.79 15.41
C ALA A 4 -36.86 -2.33 15.55
N LYS A 5 -38.01 -3.02 15.59
CA LYS A 5 -38.06 -4.49 15.61
C LYS A 5 -37.56 -5.09 14.29
N ASN A 6 -37.93 -4.50 13.16
CA ASN A 6 -37.48 -4.96 11.84
C ASN A 6 -35.96 -4.75 11.63
N ALA A 7 -35.42 -3.63 12.11
CA ALA A 7 -33.97 -3.37 12.10
C ALA A 7 -33.20 -4.38 12.98
N LEU A 8 -33.76 -4.73 14.16
CA LEU A 8 -33.17 -5.73 15.05
C LEU A 8 -33.16 -7.13 14.44
N VAL A 9 -34.22 -7.48 13.71
CA VAL A 9 -34.34 -8.77 12.98
C VAL A 9 -33.34 -8.83 11.83
N LEU A 10 -33.15 -7.73 11.09
CA LEU A 10 -32.14 -7.64 10.03
C LEU A 10 -30.71 -7.78 10.60
N LEU A 11 -30.37 -7.09 11.69
CA LEU A 11 -29.06 -7.20 12.35
C LEU A 11 -28.74 -8.62 12.87
N ARG A 12 -29.79 -9.39 13.22
CA ARG A 12 -29.67 -10.79 13.65
C ARG A 12 -29.84 -11.78 12.50
N SER A 13 -30.07 -11.31 11.28
CA SER A 13 -30.23 -12.20 10.15
C SER A 13 -28.93 -12.95 9.89
N PRO A 14 -28.99 -14.23 9.48
CA PRO A 14 -27.78 -15.02 9.19
C PRO A 14 -26.89 -14.35 8.14
N GLY A 15 -27.48 -13.66 7.16
CA GLY A 15 -26.74 -12.90 6.14
C GLY A 15 -25.99 -11.71 6.72
N THR A 16 -26.59 -10.96 7.63
CA THR A 16 -25.93 -9.83 8.29
C THR A 16 -24.88 -10.29 9.29
N GLN A 17 -25.10 -11.40 10.00
CA GLN A 17 -24.09 -12.01 10.87
C GLN A 17 -22.91 -12.56 10.08
N ALA A 18 -23.14 -13.22 8.95
CA ALA A 18 -22.08 -13.69 8.06
C ALA A 18 -21.27 -12.52 7.47
N ALA A 19 -21.95 -11.46 7.02
CA ALA A 19 -21.29 -10.24 6.54
C ALA A 19 -20.48 -9.55 7.66
N MET A 20 -21.00 -9.51 8.89
CA MET A 20 -20.30 -8.93 10.03
C MET A 20 -19.12 -9.80 10.48
N GLN A 21 -19.23 -11.12 10.38
CA GLN A 21 -18.15 -12.06 10.67
C GLN A 21 -17.07 -12.04 9.60
N GLN A 22 -17.44 -11.85 8.33
CA GLN A 22 -16.51 -11.65 7.22
C GLN A 22 -15.85 -10.28 7.29
N LEU A 23 -16.57 -9.24 7.70
CA LEU A 23 -16.02 -7.93 8.00
C LEU A 23 -15.03 -8.02 9.18
N MET A 24 -15.41 -8.66 10.28
CA MET A 24 -14.54 -8.93 11.44
C MET A 24 -13.30 -9.75 11.08
N ALA A 25 -13.43 -10.74 10.19
CA ALA A 25 -12.31 -11.52 9.66
C ALA A 25 -11.41 -10.73 8.70
N SER A 26 -11.98 -9.76 7.97
CA SER A 26 -11.22 -8.85 7.11
C SER A 26 -10.58 -7.69 7.89
N SER A 27 -11.17 -7.31 9.02
CA SER A 27 -10.67 -6.28 9.95
C SER A 27 -9.88 -6.88 11.11
N SER A 28 -9.76 -8.20 11.21
CA SER A 28 -8.87 -8.87 12.15
C SER A 28 -7.44 -8.69 11.66
N PHE A 29 -6.87 -7.55 12.01
CA PHE A 29 -5.43 -7.29 12.11
C PHE A 29 -4.70 -8.29 13.05
N GLY A 30 -5.41 -9.26 13.64
CA GLY A 30 -4.93 -10.15 14.70
C GLY A 30 -4.24 -11.44 14.26
N ALA A 31 -4.15 -11.75 12.96
CA ALA A 31 -3.49 -12.98 12.51
C ALA A 31 -2.69 -12.86 11.19
N GLN A 32 -2.52 -11.66 10.65
CA GLN A 32 -1.29 -11.44 9.89
C GLN A 32 -0.18 -11.46 10.93
N GLN A 33 0.60 -12.54 10.99
CA GLN A 33 1.97 -12.42 11.50
C GLN A 33 2.50 -11.18 10.80
N PHE A 34 2.72 -10.09 11.56
CA PHE A 34 3.60 -9.02 11.16
C PHE A 34 4.98 -9.65 11.06
N ARG A 35 5.21 -10.45 10.02
CA ARG A 35 6.53 -10.67 9.47
C ARG A 35 6.87 -9.32 8.91
N HIS A 36 7.38 -8.45 9.77
CA HIS A 36 7.98 -7.21 9.36
C HIS A 36 9.00 -7.60 8.29
N ILE A 37 8.77 -7.15 7.05
CA ILE A 37 9.78 -7.27 6.01
C ILE A 37 10.93 -6.39 6.52
N GLY A 38 12.00 -7.03 6.99
CA GLY A 38 13.09 -6.36 7.71
C GLY A 38 13.08 -6.55 9.23
N GLY A 39 12.39 -7.55 9.80
CA GLY A 39 12.47 -7.84 11.24
C GLY A 39 13.93 -7.84 11.73
N ASP A 40 14.26 -6.92 12.65
CA ASP A 40 15.61 -6.58 13.14
C ASP A 40 16.38 -7.74 13.80
N LYS A 41 15.84 -8.96 13.76
CA LYS A 41 16.36 -10.11 14.49
C LYS A 41 16.48 -11.29 13.55
N VAL A 42 17.73 -11.70 13.35
CA VAL A 42 18.06 -12.97 12.73
C VAL A 42 17.41 -14.09 13.55
N PRO A 43 16.75 -15.09 12.92
CA PRO A 43 16.11 -16.17 13.64
C PRO A 43 17.07 -16.85 14.63
N GLU A 44 16.57 -17.22 15.80
CA GLU A 44 17.37 -17.81 16.89
C GLU A 44 18.10 -19.10 16.46
N PHE A 45 17.54 -19.80 15.48
CA PHE A 45 18.08 -21.04 14.93
C PHE A 45 18.88 -20.85 13.62
N TRP A 46 19.12 -19.62 13.18
CA TRP A 46 19.86 -19.37 11.94
C TRP A 46 21.27 -19.95 12.04
N GLY A 47 21.59 -20.95 11.21
CA GLY A 47 22.87 -21.65 11.22
C GLY A 47 23.08 -22.61 12.41
N ARG A 48 22.10 -22.78 13.31
CA ARG A 48 22.14 -23.76 14.42
C ARG A 48 21.26 -24.98 14.12
N PRO A 49 21.60 -26.14 14.69
CA PRO A 49 20.69 -27.28 14.70
C PRO A 49 19.35 -26.88 15.36
N SER A 50 18.24 -27.25 14.74
CA SER A 50 16.88 -27.07 15.26
C SER A 50 15.98 -28.19 14.76
N GLN A 51 14.73 -28.20 15.20
CA GLN A 51 13.70 -29.10 14.67
C GLN A 51 13.46 -28.97 13.14
N TYR A 52 13.99 -27.92 12.50
CA TYR A 52 13.79 -27.63 11.08
C TYR A 52 15.08 -27.75 10.23
N THR A 53 16.27 -27.80 10.85
CA THR A 53 17.54 -27.83 10.12
C THR A 53 18.65 -28.45 10.96
N GLU A 54 19.57 -29.19 10.34
CA GLU A 54 20.76 -29.75 10.99
C GLU A 54 21.82 -28.68 11.34
N GLY A 55 21.61 -27.43 10.92
CA GLY A 55 22.54 -26.31 11.13
C GLY A 55 23.69 -26.30 10.12
N THR A 56 24.56 -25.28 10.22
CA THR A 56 25.64 -25.05 9.24
C THR A 56 27.03 -25.35 9.80
N ASN A 57 27.11 -26.17 10.86
CA ASN A 57 28.38 -26.53 11.50
C ASN A 57 29.36 -27.20 10.51
N PHE A 58 28.84 -27.96 9.55
CA PHE A 58 29.64 -28.61 8.50
C PHE A 58 30.35 -27.61 7.56
N LEU A 59 29.85 -26.38 7.44
CA LEU A 59 30.46 -25.29 6.68
C LEU A 59 31.54 -24.54 7.48
N GLY A 60 31.87 -25.01 8.70
CA GLY A 60 32.81 -24.32 9.59
C GLY A 60 32.21 -23.10 10.29
N THR A 61 30.89 -23.07 10.50
CA THR A 61 30.22 -21.97 11.20
C THR A 61 30.76 -21.86 12.64
N PRO A 62 31.27 -20.70 13.08
CA PRO A 62 31.84 -20.55 14.42
C PRO A 62 30.73 -20.59 15.49
N LYS A 63 31.05 -21.06 16.70
CA LYS A 63 30.06 -21.22 17.80
C LYS A 63 29.39 -19.90 18.22
N ASN A 64 30.07 -18.77 18.01
CA ASN A 64 29.60 -17.41 18.30
C ASN A 64 28.96 -16.71 17.08
N HIS A 65 28.53 -17.45 16.05
CA HIS A 65 28.04 -16.85 14.81
C HIS A 65 26.82 -15.93 15.01
N LEU A 66 25.91 -16.22 15.94
CA LEU A 66 24.78 -15.33 16.22
C LEU A 66 25.26 -13.98 16.75
N ASP A 67 26.24 -13.96 17.64
CA ASP A 67 26.83 -12.71 18.16
C ASP A 67 27.53 -11.92 17.06
N LEU A 68 28.18 -12.62 16.12
CA LEU A 68 28.82 -12.00 14.96
C LEU A 68 27.79 -11.42 13.99
N ILE A 69 26.67 -12.11 13.77
CA ILE A 69 25.59 -11.66 12.90
C ILE A 69 24.86 -10.47 13.52
N ASN A 70 24.62 -10.48 14.82
CA ASN A 70 24.02 -9.37 15.56
C ASN A 70 24.87 -8.09 15.52
N LYS A 71 26.17 -8.22 15.27
CA LYS A 71 27.10 -7.08 15.09
C LYS A 71 27.17 -6.58 13.64
N ARG A 72 26.55 -7.26 12.68
CA ARG A 72 26.59 -6.83 11.28
C ARG A 72 25.66 -5.63 11.11
N PRO A 73 26.18 -4.47 10.65
CA PRO A 73 25.33 -3.34 10.35
C PRO A 73 24.42 -3.68 9.17
N LEU A 74 23.20 -3.14 9.19
CA LEU A 74 22.36 -3.09 7.99
C LEU A 74 22.95 -2.05 7.05
N SER A 75 23.13 -2.43 5.78
CA SER A 75 23.56 -1.48 4.75
C SER A 75 22.47 -0.42 4.51
N PRO A 76 22.84 0.85 4.27
CA PRO A 76 21.89 1.88 3.85
C PRO A 76 21.12 1.45 2.60
N ASP A 77 19.83 1.78 2.55
CA ASP A 77 18.93 1.41 1.46
C ASP A 77 18.16 2.62 0.92
N VAL A 78 17.25 3.20 1.70
CA VAL A 78 16.40 4.33 1.33
C VAL A 78 17.11 5.64 1.67
N PHE A 79 17.70 5.72 2.86
CA PHE A 79 18.42 6.89 3.38
C PHE A 79 19.85 6.51 3.75
N ASP A 80 20.76 7.48 3.68
CA ASP A 80 22.13 7.30 4.15
C ASP A 80 22.19 6.99 5.65
N ILE A 81 23.34 6.51 6.13
CA ILE A 81 23.61 6.17 7.55
C ILE A 81 23.24 7.33 8.49
N ASP A 82 23.44 8.58 8.04
CA ASP A 82 23.17 9.78 8.81
C ASP A 82 21.71 10.29 8.71
N HIS A 83 20.86 9.63 7.90
CA HIS A 83 19.48 10.02 7.60
C HIS A 83 19.29 11.43 6.98
N LYS A 84 20.35 12.04 6.44
CA LYS A 84 20.32 13.40 5.87
C LYS A 84 19.91 13.44 4.39
N SER A 85 20.16 12.36 3.67
CA SER A 85 19.92 12.26 2.22
C SER A 85 19.38 10.89 1.84
N PRO A 86 18.58 10.80 0.75
CA PRO A 86 18.26 9.52 0.14
C PRO A 86 19.52 8.83 -0.37
N HIS A 87 19.70 7.55 -0.05
CA HIS A 87 20.84 6.76 -0.50
C HIS A 87 20.67 6.32 -1.96
N TYR A 88 19.45 5.91 -2.33
CA TYR A 88 19.16 5.37 -3.66
C TYR A 88 18.67 6.44 -4.63
N LYS A 89 19.14 6.36 -5.88
CA LYS A 89 18.58 7.14 -6.99
C LYS A 89 17.29 6.49 -7.47
N PHE A 90 16.15 6.99 -6.98
CA PHE A 90 14.84 6.40 -7.29
C PHE A 90 14.52 6.43 -8.79
N PRO A 91 14.35 5.26 -9.45
CA PRO A 91 13.84 5.20 -10.81
C PRO A 91 12.35 5.55 -10.81
N LEU A 92 11.85 6.02 -11.96
CA LEU A 92 10.44 6.40 -12.11
C LEU A 92 9.48 5.25 -11.80
N GLY A 93 9.87 4.01 -12.11
CA GLY A 93 9.11 2.81 -11.73
C GLY A 93 8.90 2.70 -10.22
N ALA A 94 9.96 2.90 -9.43
CA ALA A 94 9.89 2.85 -7.97
C ALA A 94 9.04 4.01 -7.40
N LEU A 95 9.24 5.24 -7.90
CA LEU A 95 8.41 6.38 -7.51
C LEU A 95 6.93 6.11 -7.81
N SER A 96 6.63 5.57 -9.00
CA SER A 96 5.24 5.27 -9.36
C SER A 96 4.60 4.22 -8.45
N SER A 97 5.38 3.23 -7.99
CA SER A 97 4.91 2.23 -7.03
C SER A 97 4.63 2.86 -5.65
N ILE A 98 5.51 3.74 -5.17
CA ILE A 98 5.32 4.46 -3.90
C ILE A 98 4.06 5.32 -3.97
N VAL A 99 3.89 6.12 -5.03
CA VAL A 99 2.71 6.96 -5.19
C VAL A 99 1.43 6.12 -5.23
N ASN A 100 1.45 4.94 -5.87
CA ASN A 100 0.28 4.05 -5.89
C ASN A 100 -0.12 3.59 -4.48
N ARG A 101 0.86 3.32 -3.61
CA ARG A 101 0.58 2.98 -2.19
C ARG A 101 0.05 4.20 -1.43
N VAL A 102 0.68 5.36 -1.60
CA VAL A 102 0.27 6.60 -0.93
C VAL A 102 -1.16 6.99 -1.30
N THR A 103 -1.53 6.93 -2.59
CA THR A 103 -2.89 7.23 -3.04
C THR A 103 -3.91 6.23 -2.49
N GLY A 104 -3.57 4.94 -2.40
CA GLY A 104 -4.42 3.92 -1.81
C GLY A 104 -4.67 4.13 -0.31
N VAL A 105 -3.62 4.46 0.45
CA VAL A 105 -3.74 4.81 1.87
C VAL A 105 -4.56 6.09 2.04
N ALA A 106 -4.27 7.14 1.26
CA ALA A 106 -4.98 8.41 1.32
C ALA A 106 -6.47 8.23 1.04
N MET A 107 -6.84 7.44 0.01
CA MET A 107 -8.22 7.10 -0.27
C MET A 107 -8.88 6.33 0.87
N SER A 108 -8.19 5.32 1.42
CA SER A 108 -8.73 4.50 2.51
C SER A 108 -9.04 5.35 3.75
N VAL A 109 -8.09 6.20 4.15
CA VAL A 109 -8.27 7.14 5.27
C VAL A 109 -9.34 8.18 4.94
N GLY A 110 -9.34 8.73 3.72
CA GLY A 110 -10.30 9.74 3.26
C GLY A 110 -11.75 9.24 3.30
N PHE A 111 -12.03 8.07 2.72
CA PHE A 111 -13.37 7.48 2.73
C PHE A 111 -13.80 7.04 4.13
N ALA A 112 -12.89 6.46 4.93
CA ALA A 112 -13.19 6.12 6.32
C ALA A 112 -13.54 7.37 7.14
N GLY A 113 -12.75 8.45 7.00
CA GLY A 113 -12.99 9.73 7.65
C GLY A 113 -14.32 10.37 7.23
N ALA A 114 -14.62 10.39 5.92
CA ALA A 114 -15.90 10.86 5.40
C ALA A 114 -17.08 10.04 5.95
N GLY A 115 -16.93 8.72 6.05
CA GLY A 115 -17.93 7.85 6.67
C GLY A 115 -18.17 8.17 8.15
N VAL A 116 -17.11 8.41 8.93
CA VAL A 116 -17.22 8.83 10.34
C VAL A 116 -17.91 10.19 10.45
N LEU A 117 -17.58 11.16 9.58
CA LEU A 117 -18.24 12.47 9.55
C LEU A 117 -19.72 12.35 9.19
N ALA A 118 -20.06 11.51 8.22
CA ALA A 118 -21.45 11.26 7.82
C ALA A 118 -22.28 10.70 8.99
N LEU A 119 -21.74 9.70 9.71
CA LEU A 119 -22.40 9.11 10.87
C LEU A 119 -22.61 10.10 12.03
N ARG A 120 -21.80 11.16 12.10
CA ARG A 120 -21.92 12.22 13.11
C ARG A 120 -22.68 13.46 12.61
N GLY A 121 -23.22 13.44 11.38
CA GLY A 121 -23.90 14.57 10.77
C GLY A 121 -22.98 15.75 10.40
N GLY A 122 -21.67 15.53 10.37
CA GLY A 122 -20.66 16.56 10.11
C GLY A 122 -20.16 16.63 8.66
N LEU A 123 -20.65 15.76 7.78
CA LEU A 123 -20.19 15.71 6.39
C LEU A 123 -20.65 16.94 5.58
N ASP A 124 -21.93 17.28 5.63
CA ASP A 124 -22.50 18.38 4.83
C ASP A 124 -21.82 19.74 5.11
N PRO A 125 -21.58 20.14 6.38
CA PRO A 125 -20.87 21.38 6.66
C PRO A 125 -19.43 21.39 6.11
N VAL A 126 -18.72 20.26 6.19
CA VAL A 126 -17.34 20.13 5.68
C VAL A 126 -17.31 20.25 4.15
N VAL A 127 -18.22 19.55 3.46
CA VAL A 127 -18.35 19.64 2.00
C VAL A 127 -18.73 21.06 1.57
N SER A 128 -19.70 21.68 2.26
CA SER A 128 -20.12 23.05 1.99
C SER A 128 -18.96 24.04 2.15
N ALA A 129 -18.21 23.94 3.24
CA ALA A 129 -17.04 24.80 3.50
C ALA A 129 -15.94 24.64 2.43
N MET A 130 -15.68 23.41 1.96
CA MET A 130 -14.74 23.18 0.86
C MET A 130 -15.24 23.74 -0.46
N SER A 131 -16.52 23.54 -0.79
CA SER A 131 -17.12 24.02 -2.05
C SER A 131 -17.24 25.55 -2.11
N GLY A 132 -17.38 26.22 -0.97
CA GLY A 132 -17.55 27.68 -0.89
C GLY A 132 -16.27 28.49 -1.06
N SER A 133 -15.11 27.84 -1.14
CA SER A 133 -13.81 28.51 -1.24
C SER A 133 -13.00 27.93 -2.39
N LEU A 134 -12.61 28.76 -3.36
CA LEU A 134 -11.72 28.32 -4.45
C LEU A 134 -10.38 27.79 -3.91
N LEU A 135 -9.86 28.41 -2.85
CA LEU A 135 -8.59 28.04 -2.23
C LEU A 135 -8.63 26.65 -1.56
N LEU A 136 -9.82 26.17 -1.17
CA LEU A 136 -9.99 24.85 -0.56
C LEU A 136 -10.58 23.84 -1.55
N GLY A 137 -11.62 24.24 -2.27
CA GLY A 137 -12.36 23.41 -3.20
C GLY A 137 -11.53 22.95 -4.38
N PHE A 138 -10.75 23.84 -5.01
CA PHE A 138 -9.94 23.44 -6.16
C PHE A 138 -8.85 22.42 -5.77
N PRO A 139 -7.99 22.67 -4.74
CA PRO A 139 -7.02 21.67 -4.30
C PRO A 139 -7.67 20.37 -3.83
N ALA A 140 -8.79 20.43 -3.11
CA ALA A 140 -9.51 19.23 -2.66
C ALA A 140 -10.00 18.38 -3.85
N LYS A 141 -10.67 19.00 -4.84
CA LYS A 141 -11.13 18.31 -6.06
C LYS A 141 -9.96 17.72 -6.84
N PHE A 142 -8.86 18.46 -6.97
CA PHE A 142 -7.65 17.97 -7.64
C PHE A 142 -7.06 16.76 -6.92
N LEU A 143 -6.80 16.85 -5.62
CA LEU A 143 -6.17 15.78 -4.84
C LEU A 143 -7.04 14.51 -4.80
N LEU A 144 -8.35 14.67 -4.61
CA LEU A 144 -9.30 13.55 -4.64
C LEU A 144 -9.31 12.88 -6.02
N SER A 145 -9.44 13.67 -7.08
CA SER A 145 -9.44 13.17 -8.46
C SER A 145 -8.12 12.49 -8.81
N TYR A 146 -6.98 13.09 -8.42
CA TYR A 146 -5.67 12.53 -8.65
C TYR A 146 -5.50 11.18 -7.94
N CYS A 147 -5.85 11.10 -6.66
CA CYS A 147 -5.73 9.84 -5.91
C CYS A 147 -6.57 8.74 -6.58
N LEU A 148 -7.81 9.04 -6.94
CA LEU A 148 -8.72 8.08 -7.57
C LEU A 148 -8.20 7.62 -8.93
N ILE A 149 -7.90 8.56 -9.83
CA ILE A 149 -7.47 8.27 -11.21
C ILE A 149 -6.12 7.55 -11.20
N TYR A 150 -5.15 8.07 -10.43
CA TYR A 150 -3.82 7.49 -10.34
C TYR A 150 -3.86 6.07 -9.78
N HIS A 151 -4.56 5.86 -8.66
CA HIS A 151 -4.62 4.55 -8.02
C HIS A 151 -5.33 3.53 -8.90
N TYR A 152 -6.41 3.93 -9.58
CA TYR A 152 -7.14 3.06 -10.49
C TYR A 152 -6.32 2.70 -11.74
N ALA A 153 -5.70 3.69 -12.40
CA ALA A 153 -4.83 3.43 -13.54
C ALA A 153 -3.59 2.60 -13.14
N GLY A 154 -3.06 2.82 -11.93
CA GLY A 154 -2.00 2.02 -11.34
C GLY A 154 -2.43 0.57 -11.12
N ALA A 155 -3.65 0.33 -10.64
CA ALA A 155 -4.23 -1.01 -10.49
C ALA A 155 -4.38 -1.71 -11.85
N LEU A 156 -4.86 -1.03 -12.90
CA LEU A 156 -4.94 -1.60 -14.24
C LEU A 156 -3.55 -1.98 -14.78
N ARG A 157 -2.55 -1.14 -14.54
CA ARG A 157 -1.16 -1.41 -14.90
C ARG A 157 -0.61 -2.63 -14.17
N HIS A 158 -0.85 -2.73 -12.86
CA HIS A 158 -0.44 -3.88 -12.06
C HIS A 158 -1.13 -5.17 -12.54
N PHE A 159 -2.44 -5.13 -12.75
CA PHE A 159 -3.20 -6.25 -13.31
C PHE A 159 -2.64 -6.69 -14.68
N THR A 160 -2.32 -5.72 -15.54
CA THR A 160 -1.68 -6.02 -16.83
C THR A 160 -0.33 -6.71 -16.64
N TRP A 161 0.50 -6.25 -15.71
CA TRP A 161 1.80 -6.83 -15.43
C TRP A 161 1.72 -8.23 -14.83
N ASP A 162 0.77 -8.49 -13.93
CA ASP A 162 0.57 -9.79 -13.29
C ASP A 162 0.22 -10.88 -14.32
N HIS A 163 -0.41 -10.49 -15.43
CA HIS A 163 -0.78 -11.39 -16.53
C HIS A 163 0.22 -11.41 -17.69
N HIS A 164 1.28 -10.60 -17.66
CA HIS A 164 2.28 -10.57 -18.73
C HIS A 164 3.49 -11.46 -18.43
N LYS A 165 4.08 -11.99 -19.50
CA LYS A 165 5.32 -12.75 -19.41
C LYS A 165 6.44 -11.88 -18.82
N ILE A 166 7.10 -12.37 -17.76
CA ILE A 166 8.34 -11.78 -17.24
C ILE A 166 9.41 -11.90 -18.34
N GLY A 167 9.97 -10.76 -18.74
CA GLY A 167 11.05 -10.72 -19.73
C GLY A 167 12.21 -11.62 -19.29
N ASN A 168 12.79 -12.37 -20.22
CA ASN A 168 14.06 -13.06 -19.97
C ASN A 168 15.17 -12.27 -20.67
N ASN A 169 16.43 -12.53 -20.32
CA ASN A 169 17.56 -11.80 -20.91
C ASN A 169 17.65 -11.92 -22.45
N ALA A 170 16.97 -12.89 -23.07
CA ALA A 170 16.91 -13.13 -24.51
C ALA A 170 15.66 -12.54 -25.21
N ASP A 171 14.60 -12.19 -24.48
CA ASP A 171 13.31 -11.74 -25.01
C ASP A 171 12.94 -10.36 -24.45
N ARG A 172 13.14 -9.36 -25.29
CA ARG A 172 12.89 -7.93 -25.01
C ARG A 172 11.49 -7.46 -25.43
N THR A 173 10.58 -8.38 -25.70
CA THR A 173 9.22 -8.03 -26.13
C THR A 173 8.25 -7.83 -24.97
N SER A 174 8.64 -8.21 -23.74
CA SER A 174 7.80 -8.05 -22.54
C SER A 174 7.41 -6.59 -22.28
N LEU A 175 6.25 -6.38 -21.65
CA LEU A 175 5.83 -5.07 -21.11
C LEU A 175 6.62 -4.65 -19.87
N MET A 176 7.33 -5.59 -19.24
CA MET A 176 8.16 -5.36 -18.06
C MET A 176 9.61 -4.94 -18.41
N GLU A 177 9.91 -4.72 -19.68
CA GLU A 177 11.18 -4.11 -20.08
C GLU A 177 11.28 -2.66 -19.62
N LEU A 178 12.48 -2.26 -19.20
CA LEU A 178 12.75 -0.96 -18.58
C LEU A 178 12.19 0.24 -19.37
N PRO A 179 12.34 0.34 -20.71
CA PRO A 179 11.77 1.48 -21.45
C PRO A 179 10.24 1.56 -21.36
N LYS A 180 9.55 0.41 -21.36
CA LYS A 180 8.08 0.36 -21.28
C LYS A 180 7.59 0.63 -19.86
N VAL A 181 8.32 0.15 -18.86
CA VAL A 181 8.08 0.47 -17.45
C VAL A 181 8.26 1.97 -17.21
N GLU A 182 9.31 2.59 -17.75
CA GLU A 182 9.51 4.05 -17.64
C GLU A 182 8.41 4.84 -18.34
N LEU A 183 8.07 4.48 -19.58
CA LEU A 183 7.01 5.15 -20.33
C LEU A 183 5.66 5.07 -19.59
N SER A 184 5.26 3.85 -19.17
CA SER A 184 4.03 3.66 -18.40
C SER A 184 4.06 4.42 -17.06
N SER A 185 5.22 4.57 -16.41
CA SER A 185 5.35 5.36 -15.18
C SER A 185 5.14 6.86 -15.44
N LYS A 186 5.72 7.40 -16.53
CA LYS A 186 5.55 8.81 -16.92
C LYS A 186 4.10 9.10 -17.28
N LEU A 187 3.46 8.23 -18.05
CA LEU A 187 2.05 8.35 -18.41
C LEU A 187 1.16 8.25 -17.17
N LEU A 188 1.46 7.34 -16.24
CA LEU A 188 0.69 7.21 -15.01
C LEU A 188 0.80 8.47 -14.13
N LEU A 189 2.01 9.00 -13.91
CA LEU A 189 2.22 10.23 -13.13
C LEU A 189 1.63 11.47 -13.81
N GLY A 190 2.06 11.75 -15.04
CA GLY A 190 1.68 12.96 -15.76
C GLY A 190 0.25 12.93 -16.29
N GLY A 191 -0.16 11.79 -16.87
CA GLY A 191 -1.51 11.62 -17.42
C GLY A 191 -2.59 11.70 -16.34
N SER A 192 -2.37 11.05 -15.19
CA SER A 192 -3.31 11.15 -14.06
C SER A 192 -3.39 12.58 -13.51
N ALA A 193 -2.27 13.31 -13.46
CA ALA A 193 -2.26 14.70 -13.02
C ALA A 193 -3.04 15.60 -14.00
N ALA A 194 -2.84 15.43 -15.30
CA ALA A 194 -3.58 16.18 -16.32
C ALA A 194 -5.09 15.90 -16.25
N LEU A 195 -5.50 14.62 -16.13
CA LEU A 195 -6.91 14.26 -15.99
C LEU A 195 -7.51 14.80 -14.69
N ALA A 196 -6.77 14.73 -13.58
CA ALA A 196 -7.20 15.29 -12.31
C ALA A 196 -7.36 16.82 -12.35
N LEU A 197 -6.51 17.54 -13.08
CA LEU A 197 -6.68 18.98 -13.32
C LEU A 197 -7.98 19.27 -14.07
N ILE A 198 -8.28 18.50 -15.12
CA ILE A 198 -9.55 18.63 -15.85
C ILE A 198 -10.72 18.38 -14.90
N CYS A 199 -10.70 17.29 -14.13
CA CYS A 199 -11.74 17.00 -13.15
C CYS A 199 -11.89 18.07 -12.06
N ALA A 200 -10.79 18.74 -11.67
CA ALA A 200 -10.85 19.81 -10.68
C ALA A 200 -11.57 21.07 -11.20
N LEU A 201 -11.50 21.31 -12.52
CA LEU A 201 -12.10 22.47 -13.19
C LEU A 201 -13.58 22.29 -13.53
N LEU A 202 -14.07 21.04 -13.60
CA LEU A 202 -15.49 20.69 -13.81
C LEU A 202 -16.28 20.80 -12.51
#